data_AF-A0A3D4LPI5-F1
#
_entry.id   AF-A0A3D4LPI5-F1
#
_cell.length_a   1.000
_cell.length_b   1.000
_cell.length_c   1.000
_cell.angle_alpha   90.00
_cell.angle_beta   90.00
_cell.angle_gamma   90.00
#
_symmetry.space_group_name_H-M   'P 1'
#
loop_
_entity.id
_entity.type
_entity.pdbx_description
1 polymer ?
#
loop_
_entity_poly.entity_id
_entity_poly.type
_entity_poly.pdbx_seq_one_letter_code
_entity_poly.pdbx_strand_id
1 'polypeptide(L)'
;TYLGGMSDKIATPRLSSPRTKIPAGSVGIAGAQTGMYPSETPGGWQLIGRTPLKLYDPDKEPPVMLSAGDYVRYVSVSEEEYLEIKKQVEEGTYEVKVIVSEGGDLRE
;
A
#
# COMPACT_ATOMS: atom_id res chain seq x y z
N THR A 1 -3.11 5.26 -3.32
CA THR A 1 -1.77 5.48 -3.91
C THR A 1 -1.65 4.73 -5.21
N TYR A 2 -1.02 5.34 -6.22
CA TYR A 2 -0.70 4.72 -7.50
C TYR A 2 0.82 4.56 -7.62
N LEU A 3 1.28 3.38 -8.02
CA LEU A 3 2.69 3.06 -8.17
C LEU A 3 2.98 2.61 -9.61
N GLY A 4 4.14 3.05 -10.14
CA GLY A 4 4.72 2.55 -11.38
C GLY A 4 5.82 1.52 -11.11
N GLY A 5 6.30 0.85 -12.17
CA GLY A 5 7.43 -0.09 -12.08
C GLY A 5 7.05 -1.55 -11.74
N MET A 6 5.75 -1.88 -11.73
CA MET A 6 5.29 -3.26 -11.58
C MET A 6 5.65 -4.08 -12.83
N SER A 7 6.06 -5.34 -12.63
CA SER A 7 6.33 -6.27 -13.74
C SER A 7 5.08 -6.56 -14.57
N ASP A 8 5.20 -6.50 -15.90
CA ASP A 8 4.10 -6.83 -16.83
C ASP A 8 3.62 -8.28 -16.72
N LYS A 9 4.44 -9.18 -16.15
CA LYS A 9 4.07 -10.59 -15.95
C LYS A 9 2.86 -10.80 -15.05
N ILE A 10 2.56 -9.84 -14.18
CA ILE A 10 1.42 -9.90 -13.26
C ILE A 10 0.33 -8.88 -13.62
N ALA A 11 0.46 -8.21 -14.77
CA ALA A 11 -0.54 -7.24 -15.22
C ALA A 11 -1.89 -7.93 -15.40
N THR A 12 -2.91 -7.41 -14.72
CA THR A 12 -4.24 -8.03 -14.69
C THR A 12 -5.32 -6.95 -14.83
N PRO A 13 -6.31 -7.09 -15.72
CA PRO A 13 -7.34 -6.07 -15.89
C PRO A 13 -8.17 -5.87 -14.63
N ARG A 14 -8.80 -4.70 -14.55
CA ARG A 14 -9.83 -4.41 -13.53
C ARG A 14 -10.98 -5.41 -13.65
N LEU A 15 -11.66 -5.63 -12.54
CA LEU A 15 -12.95 -6.30 -12.52
C LEU A 15 -13.94 -5.58 -13.44
N SER A 16 -14.76 -6.35 -14.15
CA SER A 16 -15.84 -5.84 -14.99
C SER A 16 -16.93 -5.13 -14.17
N SER A 17 -17.18 -5.60 -12.95
CA SER A 17 -18.04 -4.95 -11.96
C SER A 17 -17.23 -4.60 -10.71
N PRO A 18 -17.06 -3.30 -10.37
CA PRO A 18 -16.35 -2.88 -9.17
C PRO A 18 -17.00 -3.40 -7.87
N ARG A 19 -16.18 -3.64 -6.85
CA ARG A 19 -16.68 -3.82 -5.49
C ARG A 19 -17.23 -2.48 -5.00
N THR A 20 -18.35 -2.53 -4.29
CA THR A 20 -18.94 -1.35 -3.65
C THR A 20 -18.14 -0.88 -2.44
N LYS A 21 -17.37 -1.79 -1.82
CA LYS A 21 -16.58 -1.53 -0.61
C LYS A 21 -15.27 -2.30 -0.66
N ILE A 22 -14.15 -1.58 -0.71
CA ILE A 22 -12.80 -2.10 -0.54
C ILE A 22 -12.26 -1.56 0.78
N PRO A 23 -11.82 -2.43 1.72
CA PRO A 23 -11.25 -1.97 2.99
C PRO A 23 -10.01 -1.10 2.81
N ALA A 24 -9.83 -0.13 3.71
CA ALA A 24 -8.58 0.64 3.79
C ALA A 24 -7.37 -0.31 3.98
N GLY A 25 -6.25 0.05 3.36
CA GLY A 25 -5.02 -0.73 3.33
C GLY A 25 -5.00 -1.85 2.28
N SER A 26 -6.09 -2.11 1.55
CA SER A 26 -6.06 -3.12 0.49
C SER A 26 -5.01 -2.80 -0.58
N VAL A 27 -4.25 -3.82 -1.00
CA VAL A 27 -3.28 -3.76 -2.10
C VAL A 27 -3.94 -4.38 -3.32
N GLY A 28 -3.78 -3.78 -4.49
CA GLY A 28 -4.33 -4.36 -5.70
C GLY A 28 -3.58 -4.04 -6.99
N ILE A 29 -4.01 -4.72 -8.05
CA ILE A 29 -3.49 -4.58 -9.42
C ILE A 29 -4.62 -4.13 -10.36
N ALA A 30 -4.30 -3.22 -11.28
CA ALA A 30 -5.15 -2.81 -12.39
C ALA A 30 -4.33 -2.49 -13.64
N GLY A 31 -4.37 -3.38 -14.63
CA GLY A 31 -3.48 -3.32 -15.79
C GLY A 31 -2.03 -3.45 -15.33
N ALA A 32 -1.16 -2.54 -15.79
CA ALA A 32 0.24 -2.46 -15.39
C ALA A 32 0.48 -1.65 -14.10
N GLN A 33 -0.59 -1.27 -13.38
CA GLN A 33 -0.48 -0.48 -12.15
C GLN A 33 -0.71 -1.33 -10.90
N THR A 34 0.00 -0.99 -9.83
CA THR A 34 -0.23 -1.47 -8.47
C THR A 34 -0.33 -0.28 -7.50
N GLY A 35 -0.68 -0.56 -6.25
CA GLY A 35 -0.95 0.47 -5.27
C GLY A 35 -1.85 -0.01 -4.15
N MET A 36 -2.23 0.94 -3.31
CA MET A 36 -2.99 0.70 -2.09
C MET A 36 -4.15 1.68 -1.95
N TYR A 37 -5.23 1.20 -1.36
CA TYR A 37 -6.41 2.01 -1.02
C TYR A 37 -6.19 2.66 0.36
N PRO A 38 -6.06 4.00 0.46
CA PRO A 38 -5.76 4.66 1.73
C PRO A 38 -6.98 4.74 2.67
N SER A 39 -8.18 4.67 2.11
CA SER A 39 -9.46 4.70 2.82
C SER A 39 -10.41 3.67 2.22
N GLU A 40 -11.52 3.41 2.91
CA GLU A 40 -12.57 2.55 2.40
C GLU A 40 -13.31 3.23 1.24
N THR A 41 -13.34 2.57 0.08
CA THR A 41 -13.94 3.13 -1.14
C THR A 41 -14.39 2.02 -2.10
N PRO A 42 -15.34 2.27 -3.02
CA PRO A 42 -15.55 1.39 -4.16
C PRO A 42 -14.29 1.24 -5.02
N GLY A 43 -14.15 0.12 -5.72
CA GLY A 43 -13.05 -0.05 -6.68
C GLY A 43 -13.07 -1.37 -7.44
N GLY A 44 -12.41 -1.36 -8.60
CA GLY A 44 -12.36 -2.50 -9.53
C GLY A 44 -11.01 -3.21 -9.59
N TRP A 45 -10.08 -2.94 -8.67
CA TRP A 45 -8.77 -3.58 -8.75
C TRP A 45 -8.83 -5.04 -8.28
N GLN A 46 -7.93 -5.86 -8.80
CA GLN A 46 -7.69 -7.21 -8.29
C GLN A 46 -6.98 -7.10 -6.96
N LEU A 47 -7.61 -7.51 -5.86
CA LEU A 47 -7.03 -7.40 -4.53
C LEU A 47 -6.09 -8.59 -4.30
N ILE A 48 -4.86 -8.30 -3.90
CA ILE A 48 -3.78 -9.30 -3.75
C ILE A 48 -3.20 -9.36 -2.34
N GLY A 49 -3.60 -8.42 -1.47
CA GLY A 49 -3.10 -8.34 -0.11
C GLY A 49 -3.65 -7.12 0.63
N ARG A 50 -3.13 -6.88 1.82
CA ARG A 50 -3.50 -5.74 2.65
C ARG A 50 -2.31 -5.31 3.50
N THR A 51 -2.16 -4.01 3.72
CA THR A 51 -1.25 -3.45 4.71
C THR A 51 -2.01 -3.05 5.97
N PRO A 52 -1.47 -3.27 7.18
CA PRO A 52 -2.04 -2.77 8.43
C PRO A 52 -1.76 -1.27 8.64
N LEU A 53 -0.91 -0.66 7.82
CA LEU A 53 -0.52 0.74 7.95
C LEU A 53 -1.65 1.71 7.59
N LYS A 54 -1.75 2.81 8.35
CA LYS A 54 -2.60 3.96 8.00
C LYS A 54 -1.88 4.82 6.95
N LEU A 55 -2.33 4.74 5.70
CA LEU A 55 -1.74 5.49 4.58
C LEU A 55 -2.20 6.95 4.52
N TYR A 56 -3.34 7.23 5.14
CA TYR A 56 -3.91 8.56 5.30
C TYR A 56 -4.43 8.69 6.73
N ASP A 57 -4.06 9.77 7.40
CA ASP A 57 -4.47 10.10 8.76
C ASP A 57 -4.69 11.62 8.86
N PRO A 58 -5.95 12.12 8.92
CA PRO A 58 -6.23 13.56 8.91
C PRO A 58 -5.71 14.29 10.15
N ASP A 59 -5.39 13.56 11.22
CA ASP A 59 -4.90 14.13 12.48
C ASP A 59 -3.35 14.20 12.53
N LYS A 60 -2.65 13.75 11.48
CA LYS A 60 -1.18 13.82 11.36
C LYS A 60 -0.74 14.90 10.37
N GLU A 61 0.45 15.45 10.61
CA GLU A 61 1.16 16.35 9.69
C GLU A 61 2.51 15.72 9.29
N PRO A 62 2.70 15.30 8.02
CA PRO A 62 1.73 15.35 6.92
C PRO A 62 0.63 14.27 7.05
N PRO A 63 -0.58 14.52 6.48
CA PRO A 63 -1.70 13.58 6.60
C PRO A 63 -1.58 12.36 5.69
N VAL A 64 -0.62 12.35 4.77
CA VAL A 64 -0.33 11.24 3.85
C VAL A 64 1.01 10.62 4.18
N MET A 65 1.07 9.29 4.21
CA MET A 65 2.28 8.55 4.51
C MET A 65 3.33 8.59 3.38
N LEU A 66 2.88 8.73 2.13
CA LEU A 66 3.74 8.66 0.94
C LEU A 66 3.62 9.93 0.12
N SER A 67 4.75 10.46 -0.31
CA SER A 67 4.89 11.60 -1.21
C SER A 67 5.23 11.15 -2.63
N ALA A 68 4.97 12.02 -3.61
CA ALA A 68 5.37 11.77 -4.99
C ALA A 68 6.91 11.72 -5.08
N GLY A 69 7.45 10.67 -5.69
CA GLY A 69 8.89 10.40 -5.75
C GLY A 69 9.35 9.33 -4.75
N ASP A 70 8.52 8.95 -3.78
CA ASP A 70 8.82 7.86 -2.86
C ASP A 70 8.80 6.51 -3.57
N TYR A 71 9.67 5.62 -3.10
CA TYR A 71 9.72 4.23 -3.54
C TYR A 71 9.13 3.33 -2.47
N VAL A 72 8.37 2.32 -2.91
CA VAL A 72 7.68 1.39 -2.02
C VAL A 72 8.17 -0.03 -2.30
N ARG A 73 8.62 -0.72 -1.26
CA ARG A 73 8.87 -2.16 -1.29
C ARG A 73 7.80 -2.87 -0.46
N TYR A 74 7.01 -3.72 -1.11
CA TYR A 74 6.10 -4.61 -0.38
C TYR A 74 6.88 -5.72 0.30
N VAL A 75 6.57 -5.99 1.57
CA VAL A 75 7.15 -7.08 2.35
C VAL A 75 6.01 -8.02 2.74
N SER A 76 6.13 -9.29 2.36
CA SER A 76 5.18 -10.32 2.78
C SER A 76 5.35 -10.61 4.27
N VAL A 77 4.25 -10.65 4.99
CA VAL A 77 4.18 -10.98 6.42
C VAL A 77 3.15 -12.08 6.65
N SER A 78 3.28 -12.83 7.74
CA SER A 78 2.26 -13.77 8.19
C SER A 78 1.00 -13.04 8.69
N GLU A 79 -0.07 -13.77 8.92
CA GLU A 79 -1.28 -13.20 9.51
C GLU A 79 -1.03 -12.73 10.96
N GLU A 80 -0.26 -13.50 11.74
CA GLU A 80 0.13 -13.13 13.10
C GLU A 80 0.95 -11.84 13.12
N GLU A 81 1.95 -11.73 12.23
CA GLU A 81 2.75 -10.52 12.07
C GLU A 81 1.88 -9.33 11.63
N TYR A 82 0.93 -9.55 10.71
CA TYR A 82 -0.01 -8.52 10.29
C TYR A 82 -0.83 -7.98 11.48
N LEU A 83 -1.35 -8.87 12.33
CA LEU A 83 -2.17 -8.50 13.49
C LEU A 83 -1.34 -7.76 14.54
N GLU A 84 -0.11 -8.19 14.78
CA GLU A 84 0.81 -7.51 15.69
C GLU A 84 1.17 -6.10 15.19
N ILE A 85 1.53 -5.97 13.91
CA ILE A 85 1.80 -4.66 13.30
C ILE A 85 0.55 -3.76 13.38
N LYS A 86 -0.65 -4.32 13.13
CA LYS A 86 -1.90 -3.55 13.22
C LYS A 86 -2.11 -2.98 14.62
N LYS A 87 -1.87 -3.78 15.66
CA LYS A 87 -1.94 -3.33 17.05
C LYS A 87 -0.93 -2.20 17.31
N GLN A 88 0.32 -2.36 16.88
CA GLN A 88 1.36 -1.33 17.05
C GLN A 88 1.03 -0.03 16.27
N VAL A 89 0.40 -0.13 15.09
CA VAL A 89 -0.07 1.03 14.32
C VAL A 89 -1.20 1.76 15.06
N GLU A 90 -2.11 1.03 15.69
CA GLU A 90 -3.20 1.59 16.50
C GLU A 90 -2.68 2.27 17.78
N GLU A 91 -1.65 1.69 18.40
CA GLU A 91 -0.96 2.24 19.57
C GLU A 91 0.04 3.36 19.22
N GLY A 92 0.35 3.56 17.94
CA GLY A 92 1.31 4.55 17.46
C GLY A 92 2.78 4.19 17.70
N THR A 93 3.06 2.91 17.95
CA THR A 93 4.41 2.38 18.27
C THR A 93 5.10 1.72 17.08
N TYR A 94 4.40 1.52 15.96
CA TYR A 94 5.01 0.94 14.76
C TYR A 94 5.86 1.95 13.99
N GLU A 95 7.12 1.59 13.72
CA GLU A 95 8.04 2.38 12.89
C GLU A 95 8.21 1.74 11.51
N VAL A 96 7.89 2.50 10.46
CA VAL A 96 8.12 2.08 9.08
C VAL A 96 9.61 2.22 8.78
N LYS A 97 10.23 1.17 8.24
CA LYS A 97 11.62 1.23 7.78
C LYS A 97 11.74 2.13 6.55
N VAL A 98 12.30 3.33 6.73
CA VAL A 98 12.62 4.27 5.65
C VAL A 98 14.11 4.18 5.33
N ILE A 99 14.44 3.98 4.06
CA ILE A 99 15.83 4.00 3.56
C ILE A 99 15.96 5.21 2.66
N VAL A 100 16.89 6.10 2.98
CA VAL A 100 17.22 7.26 2.16
C VAL A 100 18.40 6.86 1.26
N SER A 101 18.18 6.84 -0.06
CA SER A 101 19.25 6.63 -1.03
C SER A 101 19.69 7.96 -1.61
N GLU A 102 20.97 8.32 -1.42
CA GLU A 102 21.61 9.42 -2.12
C GLU A 102 22.05 8.92 -3.51
N GLY A 103 21.31 9.26 -4.57
CA GLY A 103 21.79 9.06 -5.95
C GLY A 103 20.92 8.22 -6.89
N GLY A 104 19.65 7.97 -6.59
CA GLY A 104 18.69 7.43 -7.56
C GLY A 104 18.89 5.96 -7.96
N ASP A 105 19.86 5.26 -7.38
CA ASP A 105 20.00 3.81 -7.53
C ASP A 105 19.40 3.11 -6.29
N LEU A 106 18.39 2.29 -6.52
CA LEU A 106 17.64 1.54 -5.51
C LEU A 106 17.86 0.05 -5.67
N ARG A 107 19.12 -0.32 -5.92
CA ARG A 107 19.57 -1.69 -5.94
C ARG A 107 20.06 -2.06 -4.54
N GLU A 108 19.14 -2.55 -3.71
CA GLU A 108 19.42 -3.52 -2.63
C GLU A 108 18.10 -4.16 -2.14
#